data_AF-A0A6S7G8H9-F1
#
_entry.id   AF-A0A6S7G8H9-F1
#
_cell.length_a   1.000
_cell.length_b   1.000
_cell.length_c   1.000
_cell.angle_alpha   90.00
_cell.angle_beta   90.00
_cell.angle_gamma   90.00
#
_symmetry.space_group_name_H-M   'P 1'
#
loop_
_entity.id
_entity.type
_entity.pdbx_description
1 polymer ?
#
loop_
_entity_poly.entity_id
_entity_poly.type
_entity_poly.pdbx_seq_one_letter_code
_entity_poly.pdbx_strand_id
1 'polypeptide(L)'
;MRSIENTKLIDSLNVPLKSYEDILTVFKHMLSNGLEIYLDRFLAPFMGDWPTQFFMCQLVYNLVKVSLPTICKNVVTLIGPLHISLNSRECVLKMFQPIFAELYSFLFGKKAKLAMKPKPRRVSLLLEVIYGGWTLIRETVLSVFCHCKDIEFLTLVNLVDNYVPLVLSIYSVVFKCNDYGLYCKSLLHCWVMFMVFRRCHYDKALLVTLSAFMYWEENDHPMYHKLCEALVAFDEYPDENFHSVLRARTNETDNAAKMSLKAKEIRCM
;
A
#
# COMPACT_ATOMS: atom_id res chain seq x y z
N MET A 1 -18.75 10.68 7.30
CA MET A 1 -17.32 11.05 7.14
C MET A 1 -16.53 9.87 7.71
N ARG A 2 -15.53 9.32 7.01
CA ARG A 2 -14.66 8.29 7.58
C ARG A 2 -13.94 8.91 8.78
N SER A 3 -14.30 8.54 10.00
CA SER A 3 -13.66 9.07 11.21
C SER A 3 -12.18 8.68 11.19
N ILE A 4 -11.31 9.63 11.56
CA ILE A 4 -9.88 9.37 11.76
C ILE A 4 -9.76 9.12 13.25
N GLU A 5 -9.99 7.86 13.64
CA GLU A 5 -10.03 7.45 15.04
C GLU A 5 -8.61 7.18 15.58
N ASN A 6 -8.38 7.43 16.86
CA ASN A 6 -7.11 7.17 17.56
C ASN A 6 -5.89 7.85 16.93
N THR A 7 -6.11 8.97 16.26
CA THR A 7 -5.06 9.72 15.56
C THR A 7 -5.03 11.15 16.08
N LYS A 8 -3.83 11.75 16.14
CA LYS A 8 -3.68 13.16 16.50
C LYS A 8 -2.72 13.82 15.52
N LEU A 9 -3.16 14.92 14.91
CA LEU A 9 -2.28 15.78 14.12
C LEU A 9 -1.29 16.46 15.07
N ILE A 10 0.01 16.24 14.85
CA ILE A 10 1.09 16.91 15.60
C ILE A 10 1.43 18.25 14.93
N ASP A 11 1.78 18.20 13.66
CA ASP A 11 2.08 19.38 12.84
C ASP A 11 1.83 19.08 11.35
N SER A 12 1.97 20.09 10.49
CA SER A 12 1.79 19.99 9.05
C SER A 12 2.90 20.71 8.31
N LEU A 13 3.52 20.04 7.34
CA LEU A 13 4.53 20.64 6.48
C LEU A 13 4.19 20.39 5.01
N ASN A 14 4.32 21.43 4.17
CA ASN A 14 4.10 21.30 2.73
C ASN A 14 5.43 21.00 2.03
N VAL A 15 5.69 19.73 1.74
CA VAL A 15 6.91 19.24 1.08
C VAL A 15 6.55 18.24 -0.02
N PRO A 16 7.25 18.22 -1.17
CA PRO A 16 6.94 17.30 -2.26
C PRO A 16 7.16 15.81 -1.97
N LEU A 17 8.05 15.47 -1.03
CA LEU A 17 8.45 14.09 -0.66
C LEU A 17 9.07 13.29 -1.83
N LYS A 18 9.80 13.95 -2.73
CA LYS A 18 10.34 13.34 -3.96
C LYS A 18 11.87 13.24 -4.00
N SER A 19 12.55 13.67 -2.95
CA SER A 19 14.01 13.64 -2.85
C SER A 19 14.46 13.24 -1.45
N TYR A 20 15.75 12.94 -1.31
CA TYR A 20 16.36 12.72 -0.02
C TYR A 20 16.29 13.97 0.86
N GLU A 21 16.48 15.15 0.26
CA GLU A 21 16.47 16.45 0.92
C GLU A 21 15.08 16.81 1.45
N ASP A 22 14.03 16.48 0.69
CA ASP A 22 12.64 16.63 1.12
C ASP A 22 12.39 15.80 2.39
N ILE A 23 12.79 14.53 2.36
CA ILE A 23 12.63 13.60 3.47
C ILE A 23 13.47 14.02 4.68
N LEU A 24 14.71 14.45 4.48
CA LEU A 24 15.55 14.97 5.55
C LEU A 24 14.92 16.21 6.21
N THR A 25 14.30 17.08 5.42
CA THR A 25 13.61 18.29 5.91
C THR A 25 12.42 17.90 6.79
N VAL A 26 11.58 16.97 6.32
CA VAL A 26 10.44 16.46 7.09
C VAL A 26 10.90 15.76 8.37
N PHE A 27 11.92 14.91 8.28
CA PHE A 27 12.41 14.17 9.44
C PHE A 27 12.98 15.10 10.51
N LYS A 28 13.77 16.11 10.14
CA LYS A 28 14.25 17.15 11.08
C LYS A 28 13.09 17.89 11.74
N HIS A 29 12.06 18.22 10.96
CA HIS A 29 10.87 18.88 11.48
C HIS A 29 10.10 17.98 12.48
N MET A 30 9.98 16.68 12.20
CA MET A 30 9.39 15.71 13.14
C MET A 30 10.19 15.60 14.43
N LEU A 31 11.53 15.55 14.36
CA LEU A 31 12.41 15.53 15.53
C LEU A 31 12.19 16.77 16.41
N SER A 32 12.15 17.97 15.80
CA SER A 32 11.87 19.22 16.53
C SER A 32 10.47 19.27 17.16
N ASN A 33 9.54 18.48 16.65
CA ASN A 33 8.16 18.37 17.15
C ASN A 33 7.97 17.18 18.11
N GLY A 34 9.04 16.71 18.76
CA GLY A 34 8.98 15.74 19.85
C GLY A 34 9.15 14.27 19.44
N LEU A 35 9.39 13.98 18.15
CA LEU A 35 9.71 12.61 17.72
C LEU A 35 10.99 12.10 18.40
N GLU A 36 11.97 12.97 18.65
CA GLU A 36 13.22 12.57 19.34
C GLU A 36 12.95 12.00 20.74
N ILE A 37 12.07 12.65 21.51
CA ILE A 37 11.67 12.19 22.85
C ILE A 37 10.92 10.86 22.78
N TYR A 38 10.08 10.68 21.76
CA TYR A 38 9.36 9.43 21.54
C TYR A 38 10.33 8.28 21.22
N LEU A 39 11.28 8.55 20.31
CA LEU A 39 12.28 7.58 19.86
C LEU A 39 13.29 7.19 20.94
N ASP A 40 13.37 7.89 22.07
CA ASP A 40 14.17 7.46 23.22
C ASP A 40 13.61 6.19 23.88
N ARG A 41 12.29 5.96 23.77
CA ARG A 41 11.58 4.89 24.48
C ARG A 41 10.82 3.93 23.59
N PHE A 42 10.41 4.40 22.42
CA PHE A 42 9.47 3.69 21.56
C PHE A 42 9.99 3.61 20.14
N LEU A 43 9.55 2.57 19.45
CA LEU A 43 9.78 2.40 18.02
C LEU A 43 8.71 3.14 17.23
N ALA A 44 9.11 3.87 16.20
CA ALA A 44 8.22 4.55 15.28
C ALA A 44 8.23 3.82 13.92
N PRO A 45 7.14 3.10 13.57
CA PRO A 45 6.98 2.60 12.23
C PRO A 45 6.70 3.77 11.28
N PHE A 46 7.43 3.81 10.18
CA PHE A 46 7.22 4.71 9.06
C PHE A 46 6.75 3.88 7.87
N MET A 47 5.44 3.93 7.64
CA MET A 47 4.79 3.27 6.50
C MET A 47 4.70 4.28 5.35
N GLY A 48 5.43 4.03 4.28
CA GLY A 48 5.49 4.96 3.14
C GLY A 48 5.22 4.26 1.82
N ASP A 49 4.78 5.03 0.83
CA ASP A 49 4.78 4.61 -0.56
C ASP A 49 6.15 4.86 -1.22
N TRP A 50 6.29 4.50 -2.50
CA TRP A 50 7.46 4.91 -3.27
C TRP A 50 7.25 6.33 -3.84
N PRO A 51 8.24 7.25 -3.71
CA PRO A 51 9.62 7.05 -3.28
C PRO A 51 9.89 7.34 -1.79
N THR A 52 8.88 7.71 -1.03
CA THR A 52 8.98 8.10 0.39
C THR A 52 9.69 7.02 1.23
N GLN A 53 9.28 5.76 1.10
CA GLN A 53 9.88 4.61 1.77
C GLN A 53 11.36 4.44 1.41
N PHE A 54 11.72 4.65 0.14
CA PHE A 54 13.09 4.51 -0.33
C PHE A 54 14.02 5.56 0.26
N PHE A 55 13.62 6.83 0.19
CA PHE A 55 14.43 7.92 0.74
C PHE A 55 14.50 7.87 2.26
N MET A 56 13.44 7.41 2.95
CA MET A 56 13.49 7.15 4.39
C MET A 56 14.46 6.01 4.73
N CYS A 57 14.47 4.91 3.97
CA CYS A 57 15.48 3.85 4.15
C CYS A 57 16.91 4.40 4.00
N GLN A 58 17.15 5.23 2.98
CA GLN A 58 18.45 5.86 2.76
C GLN A 58 18.83 6.79 3.91
N LEU A 59 17.88 7.58 4.41
CA LEU A 59 18.09 8.48 5.54
C LEU A 59 18.51 7.69 6.78
N VAL A 60 17.73 6.68 7.18
CA VAL A 60 18.05 5.83 8.35
C VAL A 60 19.44 5.21 8.20
N TYR A 61 19.74 4.64 7.02
CA TYR A 61 21.05 4.05 6.75
C TYR A 61 22.20 5.05 6.88
N ASN A 62 22.06 6.24 6.32
CA ASN A 62 23.08 7.27 6.38
C ASN A 62 23.27 7.81 7.80
N LEU A 63 22.20 7.98 8.57
CA LEU A 63 22.29 8.46 9.95
C LEU A 63 22.96 7.43 10.87
N VAL A 64 22.73 6.13 10.65
CA VAL A 64 23.43 5.05 11.36
C VAL A 64 24.94 5.11 11.11
N LYS A 65 25.37 5.37 9.87
CA LYS A 65 26.80 5.50 9.53
C LYS A 65 27.51 6.65 10.25
N VAL A 66 26.82 7.78 10.45
CA VAL A 66 27.39 8.98 11.08
C VAL A 66 27.33 8.91 12.62
N SER A 67 26.97 7.75 13.19
CA SER A 67 26.96 7.50 14.64
C SER A 67 26.03 8.43 15.44
N LEU A 68 24.85 8.75 14.91
CA LEU A 68 23.70 9.27 15.68
C LEU A 68 22.76 8.10 16.05
N PRO A 69 23.09 7.23 17.03
CA PRO A 69 22.67 5.84 17.01
C PRO A 69 21.31 5.62 17.66
N THR A 70 20.93 6.45 18.64
CA THR A 70 19.73 6.18 19.46
C THR A 70 18.44 6.49 18.69
N ILE A 71 18.38 7.65 18.03
CA ILE A 71 17.21 8.09 17.26
C ILE A 71 16.94 7.15 16.08
N CYS A 72 17.98 6.66 15.42
CA CYS A 72 17.83 5.90 14.16
C CYS A 72 17.51 4.42 14.36
N LYS A 73 17.91 3.83 15.50
CA LYS A 73 17.62 2.42 15.81
C LYS A 73 16.12 2.15 15.97
N ASN A 74 15.36 3.19 16.32
CA ASN A 74 13.96 3.08 16.66
C ASN A 74 13.02 3.53 15.53
N VAL A 75 13.54 3.85 14.34
CA VAL A 75 12.72 4.12 13.15
C VAL A 75 12.70 2.88 12.26
N VAL A 76 11.51 2.36 11.98
CA VAL A 76 11.32 1.19 11.10
C VAL A 76 10.61 1.61 9.83
N THR A 77 11.27 1.46 8.69
CA THR A 77 10.72 1.87 7.39
C THR A 77 10.20 0.67 6.61
N LEU A 78 8.91 0.66 6.30
CA LEU A 78 8.27 -0.40 5.52
C LEU A 78 7.39 0.20 4.41
N ILE A 79 7.13 -0.59 3.36
CA ILE A 79 6.16 -0.18 2.35
C ILE A 79 4.74 -0.28 2.95
N GLY A 80 3.93 0.73 2.69
CA GLY A 80 2.55 0.79 3.19
C GLY A 80 1.65 -0.34 2.65
N PRO A 81 0.97 -1.14 3.50
CA PRO A 81 0.06 -2.22 3.09
C PRO A 81 -1.10 -1.74 2.21
N LEU A 82 -1.65 -0.55 2.46
CA LEU A 82 -2.70 0.02 1.60
C LEU A 82 -2.15 0.33 0.20
N HIS A 83 -0.95 0.91 0.11
CA HIS A 83 -0.31 1.22 -1.17
C HIS A 83 0.05 -0.03 -1.96
N ILE A 84 0.48 -1.11 -1.30
CA ILE A 84 0.66 -2.42 -1.94
C ILE A 84 -0.65 -2.85 -2.62
N SER A 85 -1.77 -2.80 -1.90
CA SER A 85 -3.08 -3.20 -2.42
C SER A 85 -3.57 -2.30 -3.56
N LEU A 86 -3.43 -0.98 -3.44
CA LEU A 86 -3.85 -0.06 -4.50
C LEU A 86 -3.01 -0.26 -5.77
N ASN A 87 -1.69 -0.38 -5.63
CA ASN A 87 -0.80 -0.58 -6.78
C ASN A 87 -0.98 -1.95 -7.42
N SER A 88 -1.22 -3.00 -6.63
CA SER A 88 -1.45 -4.35 -7.15
C SER A 88 -2.74 -4.42 -7.96
N ARG A 89 -3.83 -3.84 -7.45
CA ARG A 89 -5.12 -3.72 -8.16
C ARG A 89 -4.98 -2.98 -9.50
N GLU A 90 -4.31 -1.83 -9.49
CA GLU A 90 -4.04 -1.09 -10.72
C GLU A 90 -3.17 -1.89 -11.70
N CYS A 91 -2.18 -2.64 -11.20
CA CYS A 91 -1.28 -3.42 -12.03
C CYS A 91 -2.02 -4.56 -12.74
N VAL A 92 -2.88 -5.29 -12.02
CA VAL A 92 -3.73 -6.34 -12.59
C VAL A 92 -4.63 -5.76 -13.68
N LEU A 93 -5.31 -4.63 -13.41
CA LEU A 93 -6.17 -4.02 -14.43
C LEU A 93 -5.39 -3.59 -15.67
N LYS A 94 -4.21 -2.97 -15.50
CA LYS A 94 -3.37 -2.52 -16.62
C LYS A 94 -2.84 -3.69 -17.45
N MET A 95 -2.40 -4.77 -16.81
CA MET A 95 -1.86 -5.95 -17.51
C MET A 95 -2.93 -6.70 -18.31
N PHE A 96 -4.15 -6.75 -17.79
CA PHE A 96 -5.28 -7.44 -18.42
C PHE A 96 -6.31 -6.45 -18.99
N GLN A 97 -5.82 -5.29 -19.45
CA GLN A 97 -6.68 -4.20 -19.90
C GLN A 97 -7.72 -4.62 -20.95
N PRO A 98 -7.40 -5.47 -21.95
CA PRO A 98 -8.40 -5.90 -22.94
C PRO A 98 -9.61 -6.60 -22.31
N ILE A 99 -9.38 -7.47 -21.32
CA ILE A 99 -10.45 -8.19 -20.61
C ILE A 99 -11.31 -7.20 -19.81
N PHE A 100 -10.67 -6.30 -19.07
CA PHE A 100 -11.38 -5.31 -18.27
C PHE A 100 -12.09 -4.26 -19.13
N ALA A 101 -11.59 -3.95 -20.33
CA ALA A 101 -12.26 -3.08 -21.28
C ALA A 101 -13.53 -3.72 -21.84
N GLU A 102 -13.50 -5.02 -22.13
CA GLU A 102 -14.68 -5.77 -22.55
C GLU A 102 -15.72 -5.82 -21.44
N LEU A 103 -15.30 -6.18 -20.21
CA LEU A 103 -16.18 -6.17 -19.05
C LEU A 103 -16.78 -4.78 -18.80
N TYR A 104 -15.97 -3.72 -18.91
CA TYR A 104 -16.46 -2.35 -18.76
C TYR A 104 -17.51 -1.99 -19.82
N SER A 105 -17.28 -2.36 -21.08
CA SER A 105 -18.22 -2.12 -22.19
C SER A 105 -19.50 -2.93 -22.02
N PHE A 106 -19.41 -4.14 -21.47
CA PHE A 106 -20.57 -4.95 -21.11
C PHE A 106 -21.41 -4.27 -20.01
N LEU A 107 -20.77 -3.79 -18.94
CA LEU A 107 -21.46 -3.17 -17.79
C LEU A 107 -22.04 -1.79 -18.08
N PHE A 108 -21.38 -0.98 -18.92
CA PHE A 108 -21.75 0.43 -19.14
C PHE A 108 -22.19 0.74 -20.57
N GLY A 109 -22.35 -0.29 -21.41
CA GLY A 109 -22.80 -0.21 -22.80
C GLY A 109 -21.64 -0.12 -23.81
N LYS A 110 -21.87 -0.63 -25.03
CA LYS A 110 -20.85 -0.81 -26.09
C LYS A 110 -20.10 0.47 -26.51
N LYS A 111 -20.66 1.66 -26.25
CA LYS A 111 -20.02 2.94 -26.55
C LYS A 111 -19.11 3.44 -25.42
N ALA A 112 -19.22 2.86 -24.22
CA ALA A 112 -18.43 3.23 -23.07
C ALA A 112 -16.99 2.70 -23.22
N LYS A 113 -16.00 3.56 -22.97
CA LYS A 113 -14.59 3.19 -23.04
C LYS A 113 -13.96 3.24 -21.65
N LEU A 114 -13.24 2.18 -21.29
CA LEU A 114 -12.44 2.17 -20.08
C LEU A 114 -11.27 3.15 -20.25
N ALA A 115 -11.14 4.11 -19.34
CA ALA A 115 -10.03 5.06 -19.35
C ALA A 115 -8.70 4.33 -19.11
N MET A 116 -7.61 4.83 -19.69
CA MET A 116 -6.25 4.30 -19.48
C MET A 116 -5.80 4.36 -18.01
N LYS A 117 -6.30 5.35 -17.26
CA LYS A 117 -6.11 5.51 -15.81
C LYS A 117 -7.48 5.63 -15.15
N PRO A 118 -8.19 4.52 -14.94
CA PRO A 118 -9.49 4.54 -14.31
C PRO A 118 -9.39 4.97 -12.84
N LYS A 119 -10.41 5.66 -12.33
CA LYS A 119 -10.47 6.06 -10.91
C LYS A 119 -10.41 4.81 -10.02
N PRO A 120 -9.81 4.85 -8.81
CA PRO A 120 -9.69 3.68 -7.92
C PRO A 120 -11.01 2.94 -7.65
N ARG A 121 -12.13 3.67 -7.52
CA ARG A 121 -13.47 3.06 -7.38
C ARG A 121 -13.88 2.23 -8.60
N ARG A 122 -13.52 2.67 -9.81
CA ARG A 122 -13.78 1.91 -11.05
C ARG A 122 -12.89 0.68 -11.13
N VAL A 123 -11.62 0.76 -10.70
CA VAL A 123 -10.73 -0.39 -10.60
C VAL A 123 -11.32 -1.45 -9.67
N SER A 124 -11.71 -1.04 -8.47
CA SER A 124 -12.26 -1.96 -7.45
C SER A 124 -13.54 -2.63 -7.94
N LEU A 125 -14.47 -1.87 -8.53
CA LEU A 125 -15.70 -2.41 -9.11
C LEU A 125 -15.44 -3.50 -10.15
N LEU A 126 -14.53 -3.25 -11.10
CA LEU A 126 -14.25 -4.20 -12.17
C LEU A 126 -13.61 -5.49 -11.65
N LEU A 127 -12.72 -5.38 -10.67
CA LEU A 127 -12.11 -6.54 -10.00
C LEU A 127 -13.13 -7.34 -9.19
N GLU A 128 -14.03 -6.67 -8.46
CA GLU A 128 -15.10 -7.33 -7.71
C GLU A 128 -16.10 -8.03 -8.64
N VAL A 129 -16.50 -7.39 -9.74
CA VAL A 129 -17.43 -7.99 -10.70
C VAL A 129 -16.82 -9.19 -11.40
N ILE A 130 -15.57 -9.12 -11.86
CA ILE A 130 -14.94 -10.27 -12.52
C ILE A 130 -14.76 -11.43 -11.53
N TYR A 131 -14.40 -11.14 -10.29
CA TYR A 131 -14.25 -12.16 -9.26
C TYR A 131 -15.58 -12.83 -8.93
N GLY A 132 -16.64 -12.03 -8.67
CA GLY A 132 -17.97 -12.55 -8.40
C GLY A 132 -18.57 -13.32 -9.58
N GLY A 133 -18.32 -12.87 -10.82
CA GLY A 133 -18.72 -13.61 -12.00
C GLY A 133 -17.99 -14.95 -12.12
N TRP A 134 -16.68 -14.96 -11.85
CA TRP A 134 -15.88 -16.17 -11.87
C TRP A 134 -16.33 -17.20 -10.84
N THR A 135 -16.59 -16.79 -9.59
CA THR A 135 -17.03 -17.73 -8.54
C THR A 135 -18.35 -18.43 -8.88
N LEU A 136 -19.21 -17.82 -9.71
CA LEU A 136 -20.47 -18.43 -10.16
C LEU A 136 -20.27 -19.50 -11.24
N ILE A 137 -19.25 -19.37 -12.09
CA ILE A 137 -19.07 -20.24 -13.27
C ILE A 137 -17.84 -21.14 -13.18
N ARG A 138 -16.99 -20.95 -12.15
CA ARG A 138 -15.69 -21.58 -11.99
C ARG A 138 -15.74 -23.10 -12.20
N GLU A 139 -16.56 -23.80 -11.42
CA GLU A 139 -16.64 -25.27 -11.47
C GLU A 139 -17.09 -25.77 -12.84
N THR A 140 -18.08 -25.11 -13.44
CA THR A 140 -18.57 -25.44 -14.78
C THR A 140 -17.46 -25.26 -15.82
N VAL A 141 -16.75 -24.13 -15.81
CA VAL A 141 -15.65 -23.86 -16.75
C VAL A 141 -14.51 -24.87 -16.55
N LEU A 142 -14.08 -25.10 -15.32
CA LEU A 142 -12.99 -26.04 -15.04
C LEU A 142 -13.35 -27.49 -15.39
N SER A 143 -14.62 -27.89 -15.25
CA SER A 143 -15.06 -29.23 -15.65
C SER A 143 -14.95 -29.46 -17.17
N VAL A 144 -15.25 -28.45 -17.98
CA VAL A 144 -15.17 -28.52 -19.45
C VAL A 144 -13.73 -28.42 -19.94
N PHE A 145 -12.91 -27.58 -19.31
CA PHE A 145 -11.53 -27.29 -19.73
C PHE A 145 -10.48 -27.97 -18.84
N CYS A 146 -10.83 -29.01 -18.09
CA CYS A 146 -9.96 -29.65 -17.09
C CYS A 146 -8.62 -30.17 -17.64
N HIS A 147 -8.55 -30.45 -18.94
CA HIS A 147 -7.34 -30.91 -19.63
C HIS A 147 -6.74 -29.87 -20.59
N CYS A 148 -7.30 -28.66 -20.65
CA CYS A 148 -6.76 -27.57 -21.48
C CYS A 148 -5.43 -27.09 -20.90
N LYS A 149 -4.39 -27.12 -21.74
CA LYS A 149 -3.04 -26.67 -21.40
C LYS A 149 -2.63 -25.41 -22.17
N ASP A 150 -3.57 -24.82 -22.90
CA ASP A 150 -3.33 -23.62 -23.70
C ASP A 150 -2.94 -22.46 -22.80
N ILE A 151 -1.91 -21.72 -23.19
CA ILE A 151 -1.31 -20.69 -22.35
C ILE A 151 -2.30 -19.54 -22.10
N GLU A 152 -3.15 -19.24 -23.06
CA GLU A 152 -4.20 -18.23 -22.96
C GLU A 152 -5.22 -18.63 -21.89
N PHE A 153 -5.68 -19.88 -21.91
CA PHE A 153 -6.62 -20.40 -20.91
C PHE A 153 -6.00 -20.39 -19.51
N LEU A 154 -4.78 -20.92 -19.37
CA LEU A 154 -4.06 -20.93 -18.09
C LEU A 154 -3.81 -19.52 -17.56
N THR A 155 -3.54 -18.56 -18.45
CA THR A 155 -3.37 -17.15 -18.09
C THR A 155 -4.67 -16.53 -17.58
N LEU A 156 -5.80 -16.84 -18.23
CA LEU A 156 -7.12 -16.40 -17.77
C LEU A 156 -7.47 -16.99 -16.41
N VAL A 157 -7.27 -18.29 -16.22
CA VAL A 157 -7.50 -18.95 -14.92
C VAL A 157 -6.61 -18.32 -13.87
N ASN A 158 -5.32 -18.12 -14.14
CA ASN A 158 -4.40 -17.48 -13.18
C ASN A 158 -4.83 -16.04 -12.81
N LEU A 159 -5.38 -15.28 -13.76
CA LEU A 159 -5.96 -13.96 -13.47
C LEU A 159 -7.08 -14.06 -12.43
N VAL A 160 -8.06 -14.94 -12.63
CA VAL A 160 -9.29 -14.98 -11.82
C VAL A 160 -9.20 -15.86 -10.57
N ASP A 161 -8.38 -16.91 -10.57
CA ASP A 161 -8.14 -17.80 -9.41
C ASP A 161 -7.04 -17.26 -8.48
N ASN A 162 -6.03 -16.53 -9.00
CA ASN A 162 -4.89 -16.11 -8.19
C ASN A 162 -4.78 -14.58 -8.07
N TYR A 163 -4.59 -13.86 -9.19
CA TYR A 163 -4.27 -12.43 -9.10
C TYR A 163 -5.42 -11.57 -8.57
N VAL A 164 -6.63 -11.72 -9.11
CA VAL A 164 -7.80 -10.94 -8.68
C VAL A 164 -8.10 -11.16 -7.19
N PRO A 165 -8.26 -12.40 -6.68
CA PRO A 165 -8.51 -12.61 -5.25
C PRO A 165 -7.38 -12.09 -4.37
N LEU A 166 -6.11 -12.26 -4.76
CA LEU A 166 -4.96 -11.74 -4.03
C LEU A 166 -5.03 -10.21 -3.85
N VAL A 167 -5.21 -9.46 -4.94
CA VAL A 167 -5.20 -7.98 -4.88
C VAL A 167 -6.45 -7.42 -4.22
N LEU A 168 -7.57 -8.14 -4.27
CA LEU A 168 -8.77 -7.80 -3.53
C LEU A 168 -8.59 -8.02 -2.02
N SER A 169 -8.01 -9.14 -1.59
CA SER A 169 -8.01 -9.57 -0.19
C SER A 169 -6.78 -9.13 0.64
N ILE A 170 -5.62 -8.91 0.03
CA ILE A 170 -4.35 -8.69 0.76
C ILE A 170 -4.44 -7.60 1.84
N TYR A 171 -5.11 -6.48 1.55
CA TYR A 171 -5.29 -5.41 2.52
C TYR A 171 -6.61 -5.55 3.28
N SER A 172 -7.75 -5.62 2.59
CA SER A 172 -9.06 -5.52 3.23
C SER A 172 -9.47 -6.74 4.04
N VAL A 173 -8.82 -7.89 3.83
CA VAL A 173 -9.07 -9.12 4.58
C VAL A 173 -7.80 -9.54 5.32
N VAL A 174 -6.74 -9.91 4.60
CA VAL A 174 -5.57 -10.55 5.20
C VAL A 174 -4.87 -9.64 6.21
N PHE A 175 -4.47 -8.44 5.77
CA PHE A 175 -3.86 -7.46 6.66
C PHE A 175 -4.81 -7.03 7.78
N LYS A 176 -6.06 -6.68 7.44
CA LYS A 176 -7.06 -6.18 8.42
C LYS A 176 -7.53 -7.20 9.45
N CYS A 177 -7.43 -8.50 9.15
CA CYS A 177 -7.68 -9.58 10.11
C CYS A 177 -6.46 -9.89 10.99
N ASN A 178 -5.36 -9.13 10.86
CA ASN A 178 -4.14 -9.32 11.64
C ASN A 178 -3.51 -10.71 11.43
N ASP A 179 -3.68 -11.30 10.25
CA ASP A 179 -3.11 -12.61 9.91
C ASP A 179 -1.71 -12.43 9.31
N TYR A 180 -0.71 -12.35 10.19
CA TYR A 180 0.69 -12.17 9.80
C TYR A 180 1.19 -13.27 8.84
N GLY A 181 0.90 -14.54 9.13
CA GLY A 181 1.38 -15.65 8.33
C GLY A 181 0.82 -15.64 6.91
N LEU A 182 -0.48 -15.39 6.76
CA LEU A 182 -1.10 -15.24 5.44
C LEU A 182 -0.69 -13.94 4.76
N TYR A 183 -0.43 -12.86 5.50
CA TYR A 183 0.06 -11.60 4.97
C TYR A 183 1.45 -11.76 4.33
N CYS A 184 2.39 -12.41 5.01
CA CYS A 184 3.72 -12.70 4.47
C CYS A 184 3.64 -13.51 3.16
N LYS A 185 2.80 -14.55 3.12
CA LYS A 185 2.56 -15.34 1.90
C LYS A 185 1.94 -14.50 0.78
N SER A 186 0.98 -13.64 1.12
CA SER A 186 0.33 -12.73 0.17
C SER A 186 1.32 -11.69 -0.39
N LEU A 187 2.22 -11.17 0.45
CA LEU A 187 3.31 -10.28 0.02
C LEU A 187 4.26 -10.98 -0.95
N LEU A 188 4.64 -12.23 -0.67
CA LEU A 188 5.47 -13.02 -1.57
C LEU A 188 4.79 -13.20 -2.94
N HIS A 189 3.49 -13.55 -2.95
CA HIS A 189 2.73 -13.67 -4.20
C HIS A 189 2.61 -12.34 -4.94
N CYS A 190 2.39 -11.23 -4.24
CA CYS A 190 2.39 -9.89 -4.82
C CYS A 190 3.76 -9.53 -5.40
N TRP A 191 4.86 -9.91 -4.74
CA TRP A 191 6.21 -9.69 -5.25
C TRP A 191 6.44 -10.47 -6.55
N VAL A 192 6.09 -11.77 -6.60
CA VAL A 192 6.17 -12.56 -7.83
C VAL A 192 5.34 -11.93 -8.94
N MET A 193 4.10 -11.51 -8.63
CA MET A 193 3.24 -10.81 -9.58
C MET A 193 3.89 -9.51 -10.10
N PHE A 194 4.44 -8.68 -9.23
CA PHE A 194 5.12 -7.44 -9.62
C PHE A 194 6.37 -7.69 -10.46
N MET A 195 7.13 -8.75 -10.16
CA MET A 195 8.27 -9.17 -10.96
C MET A 195 7.83 -9.57 -12.38
N VAL A 196 6.81 -10.43 -12.50
CA VAL A 196 6.25 -10.87 -13.79
C VAL A 196 5.72 -9.69 -14.59
N PHE A 197 5.03 -8.75 -13.93
CA PHE A 197 4.48 -7.56 -14.57
C PHE A 197 5.52 -6.44 -14.78
N ARG A 198 6.77 -6.65 -14.36
CA ARG A 198 7.86 -5.65 -14.41
C ARG A 198 7.45 -4.32 -13.76
N ARG A 199 6.74 -4.39 -12.63
CA ARG A 199 6.29 -3.21 -11.90
C ARG A 199 7.49 -2.55 -11.22
N CYS A 200 8.03 -1.53 -11.88
CA CYS A 200 9.14 -0.74 -11.37
C CYS A 200 8.90 -0.27 -9.93
N HIS A 201 9.97 -0.33 -9.12
CA HIS A 201 10.07 0.09 -7.73
C HIS A 201 9.40 -0.85 -6.73
N TYR A 202 8.19 -1.34 -7.02
CA TYR A 202 7.47 -2.24 -6.11
C TYR A 202 8.05 -3.65 -6.11
N ASP A 203 8.68 -4.07 -7.21
CA ASP A 203 9.51 -5.28 -7.28
C ASP A 203 10.62 -5.30 -6.21
N LYS A 204 11.24 -4.15 -5.95
CA LYS A 204 12.30 -3.99 -4.95
C LYS A 204 11.75 -3.65 -3.56
N ALA A 205 10.78 -2.75 -3.46
CA ALA A 205 10.24 -2.29 -2.18
C ALA A 205 9.57 -3.43 -1.38
N LEU A 206 8.83 -4.33 -2.06
CA LEU A 206 8.27 -5.51 -1.39
C LEU A 206 9.37 -6.47 -0.94
N LEU A 207 10.43 -6.64 -1.73
CA LEU A 207 11.54 -7.52 -1.37
C LEU A 207 12.28 -7.01 -0.13
N VAL A 208 12.48 -5.69 -0.01
CA VAL A 208 13.06 -5.08 1.20
C VAL A 208 12.19 -5.35 2.43
N THR A 209 10.87 -5.24 2.28
CA THR A 209 9.91 -5.51 3.37
C THR A 209 9.92 -6.98 3.79
N LEU A 210 9.86 -7.91 2.82
CA LEU A 210 9.95 -9.35 3.07
C LEU A 210 11.28 -9.73 3.74
N SER A 211 12.38 -9.15 3.28
CA SER A 211 13.71 -9.36 3.87
C SER A 211 13.75 -8.92 5.34
N ALA A 212 13.16 -7.76 5.68
CA ALA A 212 13.07 -7.31 7.07
C ALA A 212 12.25 -8.29 7.94
N PHE A 213 11.13 -8.79 7.42
CA PHE A 213 10.30 -9.77 8.14
C PHE A 213 11.04 -11.07 8.40
N MET A 214 11.69 -11.63 7.37
CA MET A 214 12.49 -12.85 7.50
C MET A 214 13.64 -12.66 8.49
N TYR A 215 14.35 -11.54 8.40
CA TYR A 215 15.43 -11.22 9.33
C TYR A 215 14.92 -11.17 10.78
N TRP A 216 13.80 -10.50 11.04
CA TRP A 216 13.25 -10.43 12.40
C TRP A 216 12.77 -11.79 12.92
N GLU A 217 12.19 -12.62 12.05
CA GLU A 217 11.78 -13.98 12.41
C GLU A 217 12.99 -14.87 12.73
N GLU A 218 14.00 -14.92 11.85
CA GLU A 218 15.20 -15.76 12.01
C GLU A 218 16.03 -15.40 13.25
N ASN A 219 15.97 -14.14 13.70
CA ASN A 219 16.74 -13.63 14.83
C ASN A 219 15.90 -13.47 16.12
N ASP A 220 14.68 -13.99 16.15
CA ASP A 220 13.74 -13.84 17.29
C ASP A 220 13.62 -12.38 17.77
N HIS A 221 13.63 -11.45 16.82
CA HIS A 221 13.62 -10.03 17.13
C HIS A 221 12.23 -9.63 17.66
N PRO A 222 12.11 -8.76 18.68
CA PRO A 222 10.80 -8.36 19.25
C PRO A 222 9.79 -7.81 18.23
N MET A 223 10.27 -7.25 17.11
CA MET A 223 9.41 -6.82 16.01
C MET A 223 8.62 -7.95 15.36
N TYR A 224 9.19 -9.16 15.27
CA TYR A 224 8.47 -10.33 14.77
C TYR A 224 7.21 -10.58 15.61
N HIS A 225 7.39 -10.70 16.93
CA HIS A 225 6.28 -10.90 17.86
C HIS A 225 5.24 -9.77 17.78
N LYS A 226 5.68 -8.52 17.63
CA LYS A 226 4.77 -7.38 17.47
C LYS A 226 4.01 -7.38 16.16
N LEU A 227 4.62 -7.82 15.06
CA LEU A 227 3.92 -7.99 13.79
C LEU A 227 2.93 -9.16 13.85
N CYS A 228 3.27 -10.26 14.52
CA CYS A 228 2.34 -11.37 14.77
C CYS A 228 1.14 -10.95 15.63
N GLU A 229 1.38 -10.14 16.66
CA GLU A 229 0.35 -9.69 17.60
C GLU A 229 -0.52 -8.54 17.04
N ALA A 230 0.09 -7.60 16.33
CA ALA A 230 -0.53 -6.31 16.00
C ALA A 230 -0.10 -5.76 14.62
N LEU A 231 -0.04 -6.62 13.60
CA LEU A 231 0.17 -6.23 12.20
C LEU A 231 -0.65 -5.00 11.78
N VAL A 232 -1.93 -4.94 12.16
CA VAL A 232 -2.83 -3.83 11.77
C VAL A 232 -2.43 -2.47 12.32
N ALA A 233 -1.54 -2.41 13.32
CA ALA A 233 -1.00 -1.15 13.83
C ALA A 233 -0.02 -0.49 12.83
N PHE A 234 0.49 -1.24 11.85
CA PHE A 234 1.40 -0.77 10.80
C PHE A 234 0.63 -0.33 9.56
N ASP A 235 -0.41 0.49 9.75
CA ASP A 235 -1.32 0.92 8.70
C ASP A 235 -1.19 2.41 8.41
N GLU A 236 -0.96 2.76 7.14
CA GLU A 236 -0.89 4.15 6.68
C GLU A 236 -2.25 4.74 6.29
N TYR A 237 -3.34 3.97 6.39
CA TYR A 237 -4.68 4.45 6.04
C TYR A 237 -5.13 5.71 6.78
N PRO A 238 -4.84 5.93 8.09
CA PRO A 238 -5.18 7.18 8.76
C PRO A 238 -4.59 8.40 8.04
N ASP A 239 -3.33 8.32 7.60
CA ASP A 239 -2.64 9.39 6.87
C ASP A 239 -3.28 9.63 5.50
N GLU A 240 -3.55 8.56 4.74
CA GLU A 240 -4.23 8.67 3.44
C GLU A 240 -5.65 9.22 3.55
N ASN A 241 -6.38 8.81 4.59
CA ASN A 241 -7.71 9.32 4.87
C ASN A 241 -7.64 10.81 5.27
N PHE A 242 -6.67 11.20 6.10
CA PHE A 242 -6.41 12.60 6.45
C PHE A 242 -6.14 13.44 5.21
N HIS A 243 -5.21 13.00 4.35
CA HIS A 243 -4.91 13.68 3.09
C HIS A 243 -6.15 13.77 2.18
N SER A 244 -6.98 12.73 2.12
CA SER A 244 -8.23 12.77 1.35
C SER A 244 -9.22 13.80 1.89
N VAL A 245 -9.37 13.90 3.21
CA VAL A 245 -10.25 14.89 3.85
C VAL A 245 -9.70 16.29 3.65
N LEU A 246 -8.39 16.48 3.79
CA LEU A 246 -7.73 17.77 3.56
C LEU A 246 -7.94 18.23 2.12
N ARG A 247 -7.67 17.37 1.12
CA ARG A 247 -7.89 17.66 -0.30
C ARG A 247 -9.32 18.08 -0.62
N ALA A 248 -10.31 17.48 0.06
CA ALA A 248 -11.72 17.85 -0.12
C ALA A 248 -12.07 19.23 0.48
N ARG A 249 -11.23 19.78 1.36
CA ARG A 249 -11.42 21.08 2.02
C ARG A 249 -10.51 22.17 1.46
N THR A 250 -9.48 21.82 0.69
CA THR A 250 -8.52 22.75 0.08
C THR A 250 -8.81 23.01 -1.39
N ASN A 251 -8.43 24.20 -1.87
CA ASN A 251 -8.45 24.56 -3.29
C ASN A 251 -7.02 24.65 -3.83
N GLU A 252 -6.84 24.55 -5.14
CA GLU A 252 -5.52 24.66 -5.81
C GLU A 252 -4.80 25.99 -5.53
N THR A 253 -5.55 27.04 -5.18
CA THR A 253 -5.03 28.38 -4.86
C THR A 253 -4.70 28.58 -3.39
N ASP A 254 -4.96 27.59 -2.53
CA ASP A 254 -4.61 27.68 -1.12
C ASP A 254 -3.09 27.61 -0.93
N ASN A 255 -2.53 28.60 -0.24
CA ASN A 255 -1.12 28.58 0.14
C ASN A 255 -0.88 27.66 1.36
N ALA A 256 0.39 27.39 1.67
CA ALA A 256 0.76 26.48 2.76
C ALA A 256 0.14 26.88 4.13
N ALA A 257 0.04 28.17 4.43
CA ALA A 257 -0.56 28.66 5.68
C ALA A 257 -2.06 28.34 5.77
N LYS A 258 -2.81 28.55 4.68
CA LYS A 258 -4.23 28.19 4.60
C LYS A 258 -4.44 26.67 4.70
N MET A 259 -3.58 25.90 4.02
CA MET A 259 -3.62 24.44 4.10
C MET A 259 -3.38 23.94 5.53
N SER A 260 -2.39 24.51 6.23
CA SER A 260 -2.10 24.17 7.63
C SER A 260 -3.28 24.51 8.57
N LEU A 261 -3.93 25.66 8.36
CA LEU A 261 -5.10 26.05 9.16
C LEU A 261 -6.26 25.07 8.95
N LYS A 262 -6.56 24.73 7.69
CA LYS A 262 -7.59 23.73 7.35
C LYS A 262 -7.26 22.33 7.86
N ALA A 263 -5.98 21.96 7.89
CA ALA A 263 -5.52 20.70 8.46
C ALA A 263 -5.83 20.61 9.96
N LYS A 264 -5.63 21.69 10.72
CA LYS A 264 -5.94 21.77 12.16
C LYS A 264 -7.43 21.72 12.47
N GLU A 265 -8.30 22.05 11.51
CA GLU A 265 -9.76 21.96 11.63
C GLU A 265 -10.30 20.53 11.37
N ILE A 266 -9.46 19.61 10.90
CA ILE A 266 -9.84 18.20 10.73
C ILE A 266 -9.84 17.56 12.12
N ARG A 267 -11.03 17.18 12.59
CA ARG A 267 -11.18 16.42 13.83
C ARG A 267 -10.67 15.00 13.62
N CYS A 268 -9.48 14.72 14.10
CA CYS A 268 -9.06 13.36 14.44
C CYS A 268 -9.58 13.12 15.86
N MET A 269 -10.41 12.08 16.05
CA MET A 269 -11.06 11.77 17.34
C MET A 269 -10.49 10.50 17.94
#